data_AF-L8WHB8-F1
#
_entry.id   AF-L8WHB8-F1
#
_cell.length_a   1.000
_cell.length_b   1.000
_cell.length_c   1.000
_cell.angle_alpha   90.00
_cell.angle_beta   90.00
_cell.angle_gamma   90.00
#
_symmetry.space_group_name_H-M   'P 1'
#
loop_
_entity.id
_entity.type
_entity.pdbx_description
1 polymer ?
#
loop_
_entity_poly.entity_id
_entity_poly.type
_entity_poly.pdbx_seq_one_letter_code
_entity_poly.pdbx_strand_id
1 'polypeptide(L)'
;MLDVGRSHEVYCHCRDWSLELFRTVETWALMWHKRRSSKTARPVILGFDWPAHETPRTALTKAVQPLDLDIDMALEVQGLSADLKISWLTTMSALMDVDSTHEDPQTGSLSNAHQAKLQLNTRVMNAIQKRKANNPNSLFVSSRCFTANDAPTLLCILLEIHSGKDEVPMTIPQYHQYLMDNVELLEDLLSAYTSKNYEELMDHRKWGSQFYSECYALVDVTFVISSSDAIQSISKTGRLKSAFEDHYVGNTAKLFIDTLNRERHLPTGQAAANRPYNWSISVVQSSGMGKSRMVEEAANTVFTIPINIREKLPEGRITYPPPDKNIREFFLKRQSLSDKQQQADYMLFFKLLFDKTHEVVQDCFLGITGSDLALAWAKYFNKGQNIVEVGTKQKLFYDSVIKDANLVSSVSVGISSIGRNSRYQDLHAEKLSNTSGANPTWLFKSR
;
A
#
# COMPACT_ATOMS: atom_id res chain seq x y z
N MET A 1 25.50 3.90 -8.23
CA MET A 1 24.58 5.05 -8.20
C MET A 1 23.34 4.65 -9.00
N LEU A 2 22.42 3.92 -8.36
CA LEU A 2 21.15 3.48 -8.97
C LEU A 2 20.06 3.76 -7.93
N ASP A 3 19.18 4.68 -8.29
CA ASP A 3 18.03 5.10 -7.50
C ASP A 3 16.90 4.09 -7.76
N VAL A 4 16.57 3.30 -6.74
CA VAL A 4 15.49 2.31 -6.78
C VAL A 4 14.22 3.02 -6.33
N GLY A 5 13.42 3.48 -7.29
CA GLY A 5 12.12 4.08 -7.04
C GLY A 5 11.21 3.11 -6.27
N ARG A 6 10.97 3.39 -4.99
CA ARG A 6 10.01 2.69 -4.15
C ARG A 6 8.64 3.35 -4.29
N SER A 7 7.72 2.73 -5.02
CA SER A 7 6.30 3.09 -4.94
C SER A 7 5.72 2.58 -3.62
N HIS A 8 5.34 3.48 -2.72
CA HIS A 8 4.58 3.17 -1.52
C HIS A 8 3.10 3.38 -1.84
N GLU A 9 2.29 2.34 -1.68
CA GLU A 9 0.82 2.44 -1.70
C GLU A 9 0.34 2.31 -0.25
N VAL A 10 -0.36 3.34 0.24
CA VAL A 10 -0.93 3.38 1.58
C VAL A 10 -2.44 3.25 1.44
N TYR A 11 -3.01 2.21 2.04
CA TYR A 11 -4.45 1.97 2.05
C TYR A 11 -4.98 2.18 3.47
N CYS A 12 -5.98 3.05 3.62
CA CYS A 12 -6.69 3.30 4.89
C CYS A 12 -8.11 2.74 4.79
N HIS A 13 -8.59 2.08 5.83
CA HIS A 13 -9.96 1.54 5.90
C HIS A 13 -10.74 2.16 7.07
N CYS A 14 -12.04 2.40 6.88
CA CYS A 14 -12.88 3.08 7.87
C CYS A 14 -14.32 2.56 7.87
N ARG A 15 -14.80 2.19 9.07
CA ARG A 15 -16.20 2.29 9.51
C ARG A 15 -16.21 2.83 10.94
N ASP A 16 -17.11 3.79 11.18
CA ASP A 16 -17.54 4.44 12.43
C ASP A 16 -16.49 5.06 13.36
N TRP A 17 -16.20 6.35 13.13
CA TRP A 17 -15.22 7.16 13.89
C TRP A 17 -15.73 8.53 14.37
N SER A 18 -17.04 8.82 14.29
CA SER A 18 -17.54 10.18 14.55
C SER A 18 -17.32 10.70 15.98
N LEU A 19 -17.14 9.82 16.97
CA LEU A 19 -16.93 10.18 18.39
C LEU A 19 -15.53 9.91 18.93
N GLU A 20 -14.81 8.88 18.44
CA GLU A 20 -13.45 8.56 18.90
C GLU A 20 -12.43 9.63 18.44
N LEU A 21 -12.67 10.27 17.28
CA LEU A 21 -11.84 11.36 16.76
C LEU A 21 -11.82 12.57 17.71
N PHE A 22 -12.92 12.84 18.41
CA PHE A 22 -13.03 13.94 19.38
C PHE A 22 -12.22 13.69 20.67
N ARG A 23 -12.23 12.46 21.20
CA ARG A 23 -11.42 12.09 22.39
C ARG A 23 -9.93 11.93 22.07
N THR A 24 -9.59 11.62 20.84
CA THR A 24 -8.20 11.42 20.39
C THR A 24 -7.41 12.74 20.38
N VAL A 25 -8.06 13.88 20.11
CA VAL A 25 -7.42 15.21 20.06
C VAL A 25 -6.98 15.70 21.46
N GLU A 26 -7.83 15.56 22.49
CA GLU A 26 -7.46 15.91 23.89
C GLU A 26 -6.34 15.01 24.42
N THR A 27 -6.39 13.72 24.11
CA THR A 27 -5.38 12.75 24.59
C THR A 27 -4.02 12.94 23.89
N TRP A 28 -4.01 13.44 22.65
CA TRP A 28 -2.79 13.76 21.90
C TRP A 28 -2.03 14.98 22.48
N ALA A 29 -2.74 16.01 22.92
CA ALA A 29 -2.14 17.20 23.55
C ALA A 29 -1.47 16.84 24.89
N LEU A 30 -2.10 15.99 25.70
CA LEU A 30 -1.61 15.58 27.02
C LEU A 30 -0.43 14.58 26.94
N MET A 31 -0.43 13.66 25.98
CA MET A 31 0.65 12.66 25.86
C MET A 31 1.98 13.22 25.32
N TRP A 32 1.93 14.23 24.44
CA TRP A 32 3.16 14.83 23.90
C TRP A 32 3.91 15.67 24.94
N HIS A 33 3.19 16.32 25.86
CA HIS A 33 3.80 17.09 26.96
C HIS A 33 4.57 16.18 27.94
N LYS A 34 4.11 14.94 28.14
CA LYS A 34 4.70 13.97 29.07
C LYS A 34 5.96 13.29 28.50
N ARG A 35 6.03 13.10 27.17
CA ARG A 35 7.17 12.42 26.51
C ARG A 35 8.43 13.29 26.34
N ARG A 36 8.32 14.61 26.55
CA ARG A 36 9.49 15.52 26.53
C ARG A 36 10.22 15.63 27.87
N SER A 37 9.68 15.06 28.95
CA SER A 37 10.28 15.11 30.30
C SER A 37 11.27 13.97 30.60
N SER A 38 11.47 13.00 29.71
CA SER A 38 12.43 11.90 29.92
C SER A 38 13.39 11.76 28.73
N LYS A 39 14.52 12.46 28.80
CA LYS A 39 15.69 12.21 27.95
C LYS A 39 16.92 11.94 28.81
N THR A 40 17.12 10.67 29.18
CA THR A 40 18.44 10.10 29.46
C THR A 40 18.41 8.62 29.12
N ALA A 41 18.93 8.25 27.94
CA ALA A 41 19.50 6.92 27.68
C ALA A 41 20.40 7.05 26.44
N ARG A 42 21.71 6.86 26.64
CA ARG A 42 22.71 6.70 25.57
C ARG A 42 22.79 5.22 25.18
N PRO A 43 23.19 4.89 23.94
CA PRO A 43 23.42 3.51 23.51
C PRO A 43 24.81 3.02 23.98
N VAL A 44 24.89 1.76 24.42
CA VAL A 44 26.12 1.06 24.80
C VAL A 44 26.53 0.12 23.65
N ILE A 45 27.76 0.30 23.17
CA ILE A 45 28.50 -0.68 22.35
C ILE A 45 29.66 -1.18 23.24
N LEU A 46 29.86 -2.50 23.31
CA LEU A 46 30.91 -3.16 24.10
C LEU A 46 32.25 -3.20 23.35
N GLY A 47 33.36 -2.94 24.08
CA GLY A 47 34.74 -3.23 23.64
C GLY A 47 35.85 -2.58 24.46
N PHE A 48 36.34 -3.30 25.48
CA PHE A 48 37.68 -3.35 26.14
C PHE A 48 38.41 -2.12 26.82
N ASP A 49 38.72 -2.35 28.11
CA ASP A 49 39.83 -1.99 29.04
C ASP A 49 40.30 -0.55 29.44
N TRP A 50 39.90 -0.14 30.67
CA TRP A 50 40.57 0.45 31.89
C TRP A 50 41.87 1.32 31.82
N PRO A 51 42.22 2.19 32.83
CA PRO A 51 41.46 3.04 33.80
C PRO A 51 41.90 4.52 33.91
N ALA A 52 41.12 5.35 34.63
CA ALA A 52 41.56 6.02 35.88
C ALA A 52 40.66 7.23 36.30
N HIS A 53 40.34 7.24 37.61
CA HIS A 53 40.18 8.36 38.55
C HIS A 53 39.06 9.44 38.43
N GLU A 54 38.33 9.52 39.55
CA GLU A 54 37.87 10.72 40.29
C GLU A 54 36.55 11.47 39.95
N THR A 55 35.70 11.49 40.97
CA THR A 55 34.51 12.32 41.25
C THR A 55 34.87 13.75 41.72
N PRO A 56 33.93 14.63 42.13
CA PRO A 56 32.70 15.15 41.49
C PRO A 56 32.61 16.71 41.61
N ARG A 57 31.63 17.39 40.97
CA ARG A 57 31.01 18.64 41.52
C ARG A 57 29.80 19.18 40.73
N THR A 58 28.68 19.30 41.45
CA THR A 58 27.66 20.38 41.53
C THR A 58 27.31 21.31 40.34
N ALA A 59 26.00 21.28 40.05
CA ALA A 59 25.02 22.39 40.10
C ALA A 59 24.63 23.22 38.84
N LEU A 60 23.34 23.56 38.85
CA LEU A 60 22.58 24.62 38.15
C LEU A 60 22.14 24.39 36.69
N THR A 61 20.81 24.29 36.47
CA THR A 61 20.10 25.24 35.60
C THR A 61 18.56 25.17 35.72
N LYS A 62 18.00 26.32 36.12
CA LYS A 62 16.79 27.02 35.66
C LYS A 62 15.50 26.23 35.34
N ALA A 63 14.45 26.59 36.11
CA ALA A 63 13.06 26.37 35.80
C ALA A 63 12.63 27.11 34.51
N VAL A 64 11.95 26.39 33.63
CA VAL A 64 11.23 26.92 32.47
C VAL A 64 9.74 26.73 32.77
N GLN A 65 8.98 27.81 32.85
CA GLN A 65 7.52 27.74 32.85
C GLN A 65 7.02 27.49 31.41
N PRO A 66 6.05 26.60 31.17
CA PRO A 66 5.38 26.51 29.88
C PRO A 66 4.25 27.54 29.80
N LEU A 67 4.23 28.30 28.71
CA LEU A 67 3.05 29.03 28.23
C LEU A 67 2.00 28.00 27.77
N ASP A 68 0.87 27.95 28.46
CA ASP A 68 -0.37 27.38 27.93
C ASP A 68 -0.98 28.37 26.93
N LEU A 69 -1.30 27.91 25.72
CA LEU A 69 -2.04 28.68 24.72
C LEU A 69 -3.22 27.84 24.22
N ASP A 70 -4.41 28.41 24.39
CA ASP A 70 -5.75 27.90 24.12
C ASP A 70 -5.93 27.27 22.72
N ILE A 71 -6.37 26.01 22.72
CA ILE A 71 -6.86 25.26 21.55
C ILE A 71 -8.40 25.36 21.43
N ASP A 72 -9.09 25.94 22.43
CA ASP A 72 -10.55 25.95 22.52
C ASP A 72 -11.26 26.77 21.44
N MET A 73 -10.55 27.67 20.75
CA MET A 73 -11.17 28.58 19.80
C MET A 73 -11.53 27.95 18.43
N ALA A 74 -11.14 26.69 18.19
CA ALA A 74 -11.49 25.98 16.95
C ALA A 74 -12.73 25.06 17.08
N LEU A 75 -13.28 24.90 18.29
CA LEU A 75 -14.33 23.89 18.57
C LEU A 75 -15.73 24.48 18.78
N GLU A 76 -15.90 25.80 18.75
CA GLU A 76 -17.19 26.45 19.01
C GLU A 76 -18.06 26.68 17.75
N VAL A 77 -17.75 26.02 16.63
CA VAL A 77 -18.55 26.07 15.40
C VAL A 77 -19.08 24.68 15.08
N GLN A 78 -20.17 24.30 15.76
CA GLN A 78 -21.37 23.60 15.25
C GLN A 78 -22.08 22.86 16.39
N GLY A 79 -23.23 23.41 16.81
CA GLY A 79 -24.11 22.77 17.78
C GLY A 79 -24.73 21.49 17.23
N LEU A 80 -24.47 20.37 17.88
CA LEU A 80 -25.15 19.09 17.66
C LEU A 80 -25.79 18.62 18.97
N SER A 81 -27.10 18.38 18.90
CA SER A 81 -27.97 18.01 20.03
C SER A 81 -27.61 16.64 20.62
N ALA A 82 -27.78 16.50 21.94
CA ALA A 82 -27.44 15.32 22.74
C ALA A 82 -28.28 14.06 22.42
N ASP A 83 -29.45 14.22 21.78
CA ASP A 83 -30.41 13.12 21.58
C ASP A 83 -29.98 12.10 20.52
N LEU A 84 -29.05 12.45 19.62
CA LEU A 84 -28.47 11.53 18.63
C LEU A 84 -27.43 10.57 19.23
N LYS A 85 -26.92 10.80 20.45
CA LYS A 85 -25.85 9.97 21.05
C LYS A 85 -26.34 8.62 21.58
N ILE A 86 -27.62 8.47 21.92
CA ILE A 86 -28.11 7.28 22.65
C ILE A 86 -28.55 6.16 21.69
N SER A 87 -28.95 6.48 20.45
CA SER A 87 -29.44 5.47 19.50
C SER A 87 -28.35 4.68 18.75
N TRP A 88 -27.08 5.12 18.78
CA TRP A 88 -25.98 4.52 18.00
C TRP A 88 -25.06 3.58 18.77
N LEU A 89 -25.14 3.56 20.11
CA LEU A 89 -24.24 2.77 20.96
C LEU A 89 -24.57 1.27 21.02
N THR A 90 -25.63 0.79 20.36
CA THR A 90 -26.13 -0.58 20.53
C THR A 90 -25.97 -1.48 19.30
N THR A 91 -25.35 -1.01 18.21
CA THR A 91 -25.23 -1.78 16.96
C THR A 91 -23.80 -1.88 16.45
N MET A 92 -22.89 -2.50 17.21
CA MET A 92 -21.57 -2.90 16.69
C MET A 92 -21.54 -4.41 16.44
N SER A 93 -21.78 -4.83 15.18
CA SER A 93 -21.40 -6.17 14.70
C SER A 93 -19.88 -6.20 14.46
N ALA A 94 -19.24 -7.31 14.81
CA ALA A 94 -17.83 -7.36 15.25
C ALA A 94 -16.81 -7.89 14.22
N LEU A 95 -17.17 -8.09 12.95
CA LEU A 95 -16.23 -8.53 11.89
C LEU A 95 -16.35 -7.66 10.63
N MET A 96 -15.33 -7.67 9.77
CA MET A 96 -15.60 -7.43 8.35
C MET A 96 -16.45 -8.63 7.90
N ASP A 97 -17.78 -8.48 7.91
CA ASP A 97 -18.72 -9.53 7.49
C ASP A 97 -18.48 -9.87 6.02
N VAL A 98 -17.55 -10.80 5.78
CA VAL A 98 -17.52 -11.57 4.55
C VAL A 98 -18.69 -12.54 4.68
N ASP A 99 -19.71 -12.35 3.85
CA ASP A 99 -20.88 -13.23 3.85
C ASP A 99 -20.41 -14.69 3.69
N SER A 100 -20.63 -15.49 4.73
CA SER A 100 -20.15 -16.89 4.83
C SER A 100 -20.79 -17.84 3.82
N THR A 101 -21.73 -17.35 3.01
CA THR A 101 -22.43 -18.15 1.99
C THR A 101 -21.57 -18.51 0.78
N HIS A 102 -20.31 -18.05 0.70
CA HIS A 102 -19.35 -18.37 -0.37
C HIS A 102 -18.25 -19.35 0.10
N GLU A 103 -18.64 -20.58 0.46
CA GLU A 103 -17.70 -21.68 0.75
C GLU A 103 -17.31 -22.40 -0.56
N ASP A 104 -16.02 -22.40 -0.89
CA ASP A 104 -15.44 -23.19 -1.98
C ASP A 104 -15.04 -24.60 -1.48
N PRO A 105 -15.35 -25.68 -2.22
CA PRO A 105 -15.14 -27.05 -1.77
C PRO A 105 -13.71 -27.54 -2.06
N GLN A 106 -12.71 -27.27 -1.20
CA GLN A 106 -11.35 -27.82 -1.39
C GLN A 106 -10.59 -28.24 -0.10
N THR A 107 -11.10 -29.24 0.63
CA THR A 107 -10.37 -29.90 1.74
C THR A 107 -9.71 -31.26 1.36
N GLY A 108 -9.32 -31.45 0.09
CA GLY A 108 -8.63 -32.66 -0.42
C GLY A 108 -7.11 -32.55 -0.66
N SER A 109 -6.45 -31.50 -0.14
CA SER A 109 -5.22 -30.92 -0.71
C SER A 109 -3.94 -31.79 -0.74
N LEU A 110 -3.67 -32.64 0.26
CA LEU A 110 -2.38 -33.36 0.33
C LEU A 110 -2.25 -34.52 -0.66
N SER A 111 -3.34 -35.23 -0.96
CA SER A 111 -3.35 -36.29 -1.98
C SER A 111 -3.15 -35.73 -3.40
N ASN A 112 -3.62 -34.50 -3.63
CA ASN A 112 -3.61 -33.86 -4.94
C ASN A 112 -2.22 -33.38 -5.36
N ALA A 113 -1.38 -32.96 -4.41
CA ALA A 113 -0.02 -32.50 -4.71
C ALA A 113 0.88 -33.64 -5.23
N HIS A 114 0.84 -34.81 -4.60
CA HIS A 114 1.61 -35.97 -5.06
C HIS A 114 1.10 -36.47 -6.43
N GLN A 115 -0.23 -36.47 -6.63
CA GLN A 115 -0.83 -36.84 -7.91
C GLN A 115 -0.45 -35.85 -9.04
N ALA A 116 -0.39 -34.56 -8.75
CA ALA A 116 0.08 -33.54 -9.70
C ALA A 116 1.57 -33.73 -10.07
N LYS A 117 2.42 -34.10 -9.11
CA LYS A 117 3.84 -34.42 -9.36
C LYS A 117 4.02 -35.64 -10.26
N LEU A 118 3.27 -36.72 -10.01
CA LEU A 118 3.26 -37.91 -10.88
C LEU A 118 2.81 -37.58 -12.32
N GLN A 119 1.77 -36.74 -12.46
CA GLN A 119 1.28 -36.32 -13.76
C GLN A 119 2.31 -35.48 -14.55
N LEU A 120 3.15 -34.71 -13.86
CA LEU A 120 4.21 -33.92 -14.51
C LEU A 120 5.21 -34.82 -15.24
N ASN A 121 5.75 -35.84 -14.55
CA ASN A 121 6.72 -36.76 -15.14
C ASN A 121 6.16 -37.47 -16.38
N THR A 122 4.90 -37.92 -16.32
CA THR A 122 4.22 -38.53 -17.48
C THR A 122 4.09 -37.53 -18.64
N ARG A 123 3.69 -36.29 -18.38
CA ARG A 123 3.53 -35.26 -19.43
C ARG A 123 4.87 -34.93 -20.10
N VAL A 124 5.94 -34.77 -19.32
CA VAL A 124 7.28 -34.48 -19.84
C VAL A 124 7.77 -35.61 -20.73
N MET A 125 7.61 -36.86 -20.28
CA MET A 125 8.02 -38.03 -21.06
C MET A 125 7.24 -38.16 -22.37
N ASN A 126 5.93 -37.92 -22.35
CA ASN A 126 5.11 -37.92 -23.56
C ASN A 126 5.53 -36.82 -24.54
N ALA A 127 5.86 -35.63 -24.04
CA ALA A 127 6.35 -34.52 -24.88
C ALA A 127 7.73 -34.81 -25.49
N ILE A 128 8.64 -35.42 -24.73
CA ILE A 128 9.94 -35.90 -25.25
C ILE A 128 9.73 -36.92 -26.36
N GLN A 129 8.86 -37.91 -26.16
CA GLN A 129 8.55 -38.91 -27.17
C GLN A 129 7.94 -38.29 -28.43
N LYS A 130 7.04 -37.33 -28.28
CA LYS A 130 6.44 -36.58 -29.39
C LYS A 130 7.50 -35.81 -30.19
N ARG A 131 8.42 -35.10 -29.52
CA ARG A 131 9.53 -34.38 -30.17
C ARG A 131 10.50 -35.34 -30.88
N LYS A 132 10.78 -36.49 -30.27
CA LYS A 132 11.60 -37.56 -30.87
C LYS A 132 10.96 -38.14 -32.13
N ALA A 133 9.65 -38.39 -32.12
CA ALA A 133 8.94 -38.90 -33.31
C ALA A 133 9.02 -37.92 -34.49
N ASN A 134 9.00 -36.61 -34.23
CA ASN A 134 9.12 -35.59 -35.26
C ASN A 134 10.55 -35.41 -35.79
N ASN A 135 11.57 -35.77 -35.01
CA ASN A 135 12.99 -35.57 -35.35
C ASN A 135 13.87 -36.74 -34.88
N PRO A 136 13.68 -37.96 -35.40
CA PRO A 136 14.21 -39.21 -34.82
C PRO A 136 15.73 -39.28 -34.75
N ASN A 137 16.44 -38.53 -35.59
CA ASN A 137 17.90 -38.59 -35.71
C ASN A 137 18.64 -37.43 -35.02
N SER A 138 17.94 -36.50 -34.36
CA SER A 138 18.60 -35.27 -33.84
C SER A 138 18.36 -34.95 -32.37
N LEU A 139 17.28 -35.45 -31.76
CA LEU A 139 16.91 -35.12 -30.38
C LEU A 139 16.57 -36.38 -29.60
N PHE A 140 17.06 -36.46 -28.37
CA PHE A 140 16.83 -37.55 -27.42
C PHE A 140 17.13 -38.92 -28.03
N VAL A 141 18.23 -39.00 -28.79
CA VAL A 141 18.62 -40.17 -29.60
C VAL A 141 18.66 -41.43 -28.74
N SER A 142 19.22 -41.34 -27.53
CA SER A 142 19.26 -42.42 -26.56
C SER A 142 18.63 -42.00 -25.22
N SER A 143 18.02 -42.97 -24.53
CA SER A 143 17.56 -42.77 -23.15
C SER A 143 18.72 -42.55 -22.17
N ARG A 144 19.96 -42.88 -22.57
CA ARG A 144 21.18 -42.77 -21.78
C ARG A 144 22.16 -41.70 -22.26
N CYS A 145 21.87 -41.04 -23.38
CA CYS A 145 22.74 -39.99 -23.92
C CYS A 145 21.94 -38.70 -24.00
N PHE A 146 22.42 -37.69 -23.28
CA PHE A 146 21.87 -36.34 -23.28
C PHE A 146 22.86 -35.46 -24.02
N THR A 147 22.52 -35.10 -25.25
CA THR A 147 23.38 -34.30 -26.12
C THR A 147 23.24 -32.82 -25.78
N ALA A 148 24.18 -31.99 -26.28
CA ALA A 148 24.14 -30.54 -26.07
C ALA A 148 22.83 -29.89 -26.58
N ASN A 149 22.15 -30.50 -27.55
CA ASN A 149 20.88 -30.02 -28.10
C ASN A 149 19.65 -30.50 -27.31
N ASP A 150 19.82 -31.52 -26.46
CA ASP A 150 18.71 -32.09 -25.68
C ASP A 150 18.35 -31.20 -24.50
N ALA A 151 19.33 -30.52 -23.89
CA ALA A 151 19.08 -29.67 -22.73
C ALA A 151 18.21 -28.44 -23.02
N PRO A 152 18.49 -27.63 -24.06
CA PRO A 152 17.63 -26.51 -24.41
C PRO A 152 16.22 -26.96 -24.80
N THR A 153 16.11 -28.10 -25.47
CA THR A 153 14.83 -28.69 -25.87
C THR A 153 14.05 -29.21 -24.67
N LEU A 154 14.71 -29.84 -23.70
CA LEU A 154 14.08 -30.30 -22.47
C LEU A 154 13.58 -29.13 -21.62
N LEU A 155 14.37 -28.07 -21.50
CA LEU A 155 13.97 -26.85 -20.81
C LEU A 155 12.72 -26.22 -21.46
N CYS A 156 12.70 -26.18 -22.79
CA CYS A 156 11.55 -25.73 -23.58
C CYS A 156 10.29 -26.57 -23.28
N ILE A 157 10.39 -27.90 -23.30
CA ILE A 157 9.27 -28.81 -22.97
C ILE A 157 8.72 -28.56 -21.55
N LEU A 158 9.60 -28.40 -20.56
CA LEU A 158 9.20 -28.16 -19.18
C LEU A 158 8.44 -26.82 -19.04
N LEU A 159 8.88 -25.79 -19.76
CA LEU A 159 8.21 -24.49 -19.81
C LEU A 159 6.85 -24.55 -20.50
N GLU A 160 6.72 -25.27 -21.62
CA GLU A 160 5.43 -25.50 -22.31
C GLU A 160 4.43 -26.16 -21.35
N ILE A 161 4.86 -27.23 -20.69
CA ILE A 161 4.01 -28.02 -19.79
C ILE A 161 3.56 -27.21 -18.57
N HIS A 162 4.47 -26.42 -17.99
CA HIS A 162 4.17 -25.62 -16.80
C HIS A 162 3.31 -24.40 -17.11
N SER A 163 3.59 -23.70 -18.22
CA SER A 163 2.84 -22.50 -18.62
C SER A 163 1.45 -22.83 -19.17
N GLY A 164 1.23 -24.07 -19.64
CA GLY A 164 0.00 -24.48 -20.29
C GLY A 164 -0.27 -23.79 -21.62
N LYS A 165 0.76 -23.15 -22.20
CA LYS A 165 0.69 -22.43 -23.48
C LYS A 165 1.60 -23.11 -24.50
N ASP A 166 1.11 -23.17 -25.74
CA ASP A 166 1.90 -23.65 -26.87
C ASP A 166 2.94 -22.61 -27.36
N GLU A 167 2.83 -21.35 -26.90
CA GLU A 167 3.79 -20.29 -27.21
C GLU A 167 4.93 -20.29 -26.19
N VAL A 168 6.10 -20.68 -26.68
CA VAL A 168 7.35 -20.69 -25.92
C VAL A 168 7.97 -19.29 -25.96
N PRO A 169 8.41 -18.74 -24.80
CA PRO A 169 8.94 -17.38 -24.75
C PRO A 169 10.24 -17.22 -25.56
N MET A 170 11.11 -18.23 -25.56
CA MET A 170 12.45 -18.14 -26.17
C MET A 170 12.65 -19.15 -27.31
N THR A 171 13.56 -18.81 -28.23
CA THR A 171 14.06 -19.73 -29.27
C THR A 171 15.06 -20.73 -28.68
N ILE A 172 15.27 -21.87 -29.34
CA ILE A 172 16.23 -22.90 -28.89
C ILE A 172 17.66 -22.34 -28.66
N PRO A 173 18.22 -21.46 -29.52
CA PRO A 173 19.52 -20.84 -29.26
C PRO A 173 19.55 -19.96 -27.99
N GLN A 174 18.47 -19.27 -27.67
CA GLN A 174 18.37 -18.46 -26.45
C GLN A 174 18.33 -19.36 -25.20
N TYR A 175 17.62 -20.49 -25.24
CA TYR A 175 17.68 -21.48 -24.17
C TYR A 175 19.08 -22.08 -24.01
N HIS A 176 19.79 -22.31 -25.11
CA HIS A 176 21.16 -22.78 -25.05
C HIS A 176 22.06 -21.77 -24.33
N GLN A 177 21.98 -20.49 -24.70
CA GLN A 177 22.75 -19.44 -24.02
C GLN A 177 22.38 -19.34 -22.53
N TYR A 178 21.08 -19.37 -22.20
CA TYR A 178 20.62 -19.33 -20.81
C TYR A 178 21.20 -20.50 -19.99
N LEU A 179 21.23 -21.71 -20.55
CA LEU A 179 21.80 -22.87 -19.88
C LEU A 179 23.33 -22.78 -19.70
N MET A 180 24.04 -22.18 -20.65
CA MET A 180 25.48 -21.91 -20.49
C MET A 180 25.75 -20.92 -19.36
N ASP A 181 24.87 -19.92 -19.18
CA ASP A 181 24.95 -18.96 -18.08
C ASP A 181 24.48 -19.56 -16.73
N ASN A 182 23.86 -20.75 -16.76
CA ASN A 182 23.25 -21.42 -15.60
C ASN A 182 23.63 -22.91 -15.53
N VAL A 183 24.93 -23.20 -15.46
CA VAL A 183 25.48 -24.58 -15.52
C VAL A 183 24.86 -25.54 -14.50
N GLU A 184 24.54 -25.10 -13.28
CA GLU A 184 23.87 -25.95 -12.27
C GLU A 184 22.51 -26.47 -12.76
N LEU A 185 21.73 -25.63 -13.46
CA LEU A 185 20.44 -26.05 -14.02
C LEU A 185 20.63 -27.06 -15.15
N LEU A 186 21.72 -26.93 -15.92
CA LEU A 186 22.08 -27.90 -16.95
C LEU A 186 22.40 -29.28 -16.34
N GLU A 187 23.13 -29.31 -15.21
CA GLU A 187 23.42 -30.55 -14.47
C GLU A 187 22.14 -31.19 -13.92
N ASP A 188 21.21 -30.40 -13.37
CA ASP A 188 19.94 -30.90 -12.87
C ASP A 188 19.03 -31.41 -13.98
N LEU A 189 18.99 -30.74 -15.14
CA LEU A 189 18.25 -31.21 -16.32
C LEU A 189 18.80 -32.55 -16.82
N LEU A 190 20.12 -32.71 -16.83
CA LEU A 190 20.78 -33.97 -17.18
C LEU A 190 20.44 -35.07 -16.17
N SER A 191 20.49 -34.76 -14.87
CA SER A 191 20.16 -35.68 -13.78
C SER A 191 18.71 -36.15 -13.90
N ALA A 192 17.76 -35.21 -14.01
CA ALA A 192 16.34 -35.48 -14.17
C ALA A 192 16.03 -36.27 -15.45
N TYR A 193 16.68 -35.96 -16.56
CA TYR A 193 16.52 -36.72 -17.79
C TYR A 193 17.02 -38.15 -17.65
N THR A 194 18.09 -38.38 -16.89
CA THR A 194 18.67 -39.71 -16.69
C THR A 194 17.84 -40.54 -15.71
N SER A 195 17.39 -39.94 -14.62
CA SER A 195 16.56 -40.58 -13.59
C SER A 195 15.09 -40.72 -13.99
N LYS A 196 14.65 -39.98 -15.02
CA LYS A 196 13.23 -39.80 -15.39
C LYS A 196 12.40 -39.18 -14.26
N ASN A 197 13.06 -38.45 -13.35
CA ASN A 197 12.40 -37.70 -12.31
C ASN A 197 12.52 -36.18 -12.55
N TYR A 198 11.50 -35.59 -13.13
CA TYR A 198 11.41 -34.15 -13.40
C TYR A 198 10.72 -33.38 -12.26
N GLU A 199 10.24 -34.07 -11.23
CA GLU A 199 9.60 -33.42 -10.09
C GLU A 199 10.62 -32.66 -9.24
N GLU A 200 11.84 -33.18 -9.11
CA GLU A 200 12.93 -32.58 -8.33
C GLU A 200 13.39 -31.25 -8.94
N LEU A 201 13.29 -31.10 -10.27
CA LEU A 201 13.56 -29.84 -10.96
C LEU A 201 12.60 -28.72 -10.55
N MET A 202 11.38 -29.06 -10.16
CA MET A 202 10.38 -28.07 -9.73
C MET A 202 10.74 -27.41 -8.41
N ASP A 203 11.55 -28.11 -7.59
CA ASP A 203 12.01 -27.66 -6.29
C ASP A 203 13.41 -26.98 -6.37
N HIS A 204 14.00 -26.89 -7.57
CA HIS A 204 15.30 -26.25 -7.77
C HIS A 204 15.22 -24.74 -7.47
N ARG A 205 16.26 -24.19 -6.83
CA ARG A 205 16.29 -22.79 -6.33
C ARG A 205 16.01 -21.72 -7.39
N LYS A 206 16.33 -22.01 -8.66
CA LYS A 206 16.05 -21.10 -9.78
C LYS A 206 14.66 -21.34 -10.36
N TRP A 207 14.06 -22.52 -10.16
CA TRP A 207 12.73 -22.82 -10.64
C TRP A 207 11.68 -22.07 -9.80
N GLY A 208 11.00 -21.09 -10.41
CA GLY A 208 10.06 -20.22 -9.71
C GLY A 208 9.83 -18.89 -10.42
N SER A 209 9.19 -17.94 -9.72
CA SER A 209 8.81 -16.63 -10.28
C SER A 209 9.98 -15.86 -10.89
N GLN A 210 11.19 -16.03 -10.34
CA GLN A 210 12.40 -15.40 -10.86
C GLN A 210 12.82 -15.96 -12.23
N PHE A 211 12.79 -17.28 -12.44
CA PHE A 211 13.12 -17.90 -13.72
C PHE A 211 12.13 -17.51 -14.83
N TYR A 212 10.83 -17.47 -14.52
CA TYR A 212 9.84 -16.96 -15.49
C TYR A 212 10.09 -15.48 -15.79
N SER A 213 10.34 -14.66 -14.77
CA SER A 213 10.65 -13.24 -14.98
C SER A 213 11.89 -13.04 -15.84
N GLU A 214 12.94 -13.83 -15.65
CA GLU A 214 14.17 -13.77 -16.45
C GLU A 214 13.95 -14.26 -17.88
N CYS A 215 13.24 -15.38 -18.07
CA CYS A 215 12.90 -15.90 -19.40
C CYS A 215 12.05 -14.91 -20.20
N TYR A 216 11.06 -14.26 -19.57
CA TYR A 216 10.22 -13.25 -20.23
C TYR A 216 10.94 -11.91 -20.43
N ALA A 217 11.83 -11.51 -19.51
CA ALA A 217 12.61 -10.28 -19.65
C ALA A 217 13.62 -10.36 -20.83
N LEU A 218 14.20 -11.53 -21.08
CA LEU A 218 15.12 -11.73 -22.22
C LEU A 218 14.43 -11.55 -23.58
N VAL A 219 13.14 -11.88 -23.65
CA VAL A 219 12.29 -11.68 -24.84
C VAL A 219 11.92 -10.22 -25.02
N ASP A 220 11.65 -9.50 -23.91
CA ASP A 220 11.32 -8.07 -23.94
C ASP A 220 12.53 -7.21 -24.36
N VAL A 221 13.76 -7.61 -24.02
CA VAL A 221 14.99 -6.88 -24.40
C VAL A 221 15.36 -7.07 -25.88
N THR A 222 15.12 -8.24 -26.47
CA THR A 222 15.46 -8.49 -27.89
C THR A 222 14.45 -7.90 -28.87
N PHE A 223 13.20 -7.66 -28.43
CA PHE A 223 12.15 -7.05 -29.26
C PHE A 223 12.21 -5.51 -29.33
N VAL A 224 13.04 -4.87 -28.49
CA VAL A 224 13.14 -3.39 -28.37
C VAL A 224 13.98 -2.72 -29.47
N ILE A 225 14.65 -3.47 -30.36
CA ILE A 225 15.54 -2.88 -31.39
C ILE A 225 14.84 -2.72 -32.77
N SER A 226 13.53 -2.91 -32.91
CA SER A 226 12.85 -2.60 -34.19
C SER A 226 11.45 -2.00 -34.04
N SER A 227 11.42 -0.66 -34.09
CA SER A 227 10.41 0.20 -34.72
C SER A 227 8.94 -0.29 -34.68
N SER A 228 8.26 -0.21 -33.53
CA SER A 228 6.80 -0.44 -33.43
C SER A 228 6.15 0.14 -32.15
N ASP A 229 6.53 1.36 -31.74
CA ASP A 229 6.06 1.92 -30.45
C ASP A 229 4.56 2.26 -30.44
N ALA A 230 3.96 2.55 -31.59
CA ALA A 230 2.53 2.86 -31.67
C ALA A 230 1.64 1.61 -31.56
N ILE A 231 2.02 0.50 -32.21
CA ILE A 231 1.20 -0.72 -32.28
C ILE A 231 1.36 -1.56 -30.99
N GLN A 232 2.54 -1.57 -30.37
CA GLN A 232 2.74 -2.23 -29.09
C GLN A 232 1.98 -1.56 -27.94
N SER A 233 1.87 -0.22 -27.93
CA SER A 233 1.11 0.49 -26.89
C SER A 233 -0.37 0.09 -26.89
N ILE A 234 -0.97 -0.09 -28.07
CA ILE A 234 -2.38 -0.50 -28.24
C ILE A 234 -2.59 -1.96 -27.81
N SER A 235 -1.65 -2.86 -28.12
CA SER A 235 -1.74 -4.27 -27.67
C SER A 235 -1.48 -4.46 -26.17
N LYS A 236 -0.53 -3.71 -25.60
CA LYS A 236 -0.22 -3.71 -24.15
C LYS A 236 -1.37 -3.12 -23.34
N THR A 237 -2.07 -2.12 -23.88
CA THR A 237 -3.20 -1.48 -23.20
C THR A 237 -4.46 -2.35 -23.17
N GLY A 238 -4.77 -3.05 -24.27
CA GLY A 238 -5.84 -4.04 -24.29
C GLY A 238 -5.61 -5.16 -23.27
N ARG A 239 -4.37 -5.70 -23.21
CA ARG A 239 -3.97 -6.75 -22.26
C ARG A 239 -4.00 -6.30 -20.80
N LEU A 240 -3.63 -5.05 -20.52
CA LEU A 240 -3.63 -4.54 -19.15
C LEU A 240 -5.05 -4.38 -18.61
N LYS A 241 -5.99 -3.88 -19.43
CA LYS A 241 -7.39 -3.78 -19.03
C LYS A 241 -8.04 -5.15 -18.88
N SER A 242 -7.81 -6.06 -19.84
CA SER A 242 -8.36 -7.42 -19.76
C SER A 242 -7.87 -8.15 -18.51
N ALA A 243 -6.60 -7.96 -18.10
CA ALA A 243 -6.08 -8.51 -16.85
C ALA A 243 -6.79 -8.03 -15.57
N PHE A 244 -7.67 -7.03 -15.65
CA PHE A 244 -8.55 -6.57 -14.58
C PHE A 244 -10.03 -6.91 -14.81
N GLU A 245 -10.44 -7.19 -16.05
CA GLU A 245 -11.80 -7.59 -16.41
C GLU A 245 -11.98 -9.13 -16.43
N ASP A 246 -10.91 -9.86 -16.73
CA ASP A 246 -10.88 -11.32 -16.74
C ASP A 246 -11.14 -11.88 -15.35
N HIS A 247 -11.71 -13.08 -15.26
CA HIS A 247 -11.99 -13.74 -14.00
C HIS A 247 -10.72 -13.83 -13.12
N TYR A 248 -10.82 -13.39 -11.88
CA TYR A 248 -9.71 -13.45 -10.94
C TYR A 248 -9.43 -14.89 -10.52
N VAL A 249 -8.20 -15.35 -10.74
CA VAL A 249 -7.79 -16.71 -10.37
C VAL A 249 -7.01 -16.67 -9.05
N GLY A 250 -7.46 -17.47 -8.08
CA GLY A 250 -6.83 -17.63 -6.77
C GLY A 250 -7.64 -17.00 -5.63
N ASN A 251 -7.12 -17.10 -4.41
CA ASN A 251 -7.80 -16.70 -3.17
C ASN A 251 -7.09 -15.57 -2.42
N THR A 252 -6.13 -14.88 -3.05
CA THR A 252 -5.30 -13.88 -2.37
C THR A 252 -6.11 -12.70 -1.83
N ALA A 253 -7.17 -12.28 -2.51
CA ALA A 253 -8.08 -11.25 -2.02
C ALA A 253 -8.77 -11.65 -0.71
N LYS A 254 -9.23 -12.91 -0.61
CA LYS A 254 -9.78 -13.48 0.63
C LYS A 254 -8.72 -13.56 1.72
N LEU A 255 -7.53 -14.09 1.41
CA LEU A 255 -6.40 -14.16 2.35
C LEU A 255 -5.97 -12.79 2.87
N PHE A 256 -6.07 -11.75 2.03
CA PHE A 256 -5.80 -10.37 2.41
C PHE A 256 -6.81 -9.87 3.44
N ILE A 257 -8.11 -10.09 3.21
CA ILE A 257 -9.18 -9.76 4.18
C ILE A 257 -9.04 -10.56 5.47
N ASP A 258 -8.79 -11.86 5.37
CA ASP A 258 -8.60 -12.74 6.54
C ASP A 258 -7.38 -12.30 7.36
N THR A 259 -6.32 -11.84 6.69
CA THR A 259 -5.14 -11.27 7.36
C THR A 259 -5.49 -9.96 8.05
N LEU A 260 -6.21 -9.04 7.41
CA LEU A 260 -6.68 -7.81 8.04
C LEU A 260 -7.51 -8.09 9.30
N ASN A 261 -8.46 -9.03 9.22
CA ASN A 261 -9.27 -9.45 10.34
C ASN A 261 -8.42 -10.10 11.45
N ARG A 262 -7.48 -10.98 11.09
CA ARG A 262 -6.58 -11.60 12.07
C ARG A 262 -5.74 -10.56 12.81
N GLU A 263 -5.11 -9.62 12.09
CA GLU A 263 -4.30 -8.55 12.72
C GLU A 263 -5.14 -7.69 13.65
N ARG A 264 -6.43 -7.44 13.30
CA ARG A 264 -7.38 -6.73 14.17
C ARG A 264 -7.65 -7.47 15.49
N HIS A 265 -7.68 -8.80 15.47
CA HIS A 265 -8.03 -9.63 16.62
C HIS A 265 -6.84 -10.06 17.49
N LEU A 266 -5.58 -9.77 17.09
CA LEU A 266 -4.43 -10.17 17.90
C LEU A 266 -4.45 -9.50 19.29
N PRO A 267 -4.05 -10.18 20.39
CA PRO A 267 -4.18 -9.68 21.77
C PRO A 267 -3.40 -8.41 22.11
N THR A 268 -2.31 -8.13 21.39
CA THR A 268 -1.61 -6.83 21.42
C THR A 268 -2.53 -5.68 20.97
N GLY A 269 -3.61 -6.03 20.27
CA GLY A 269 -4.68 -5.23 19.69
C GLY A 269 -5.69 -4.62 20.65
N GLN A 270 -5.84 -4.95 21.93
CA GLN A 270 -6.94 -4.30 22.67
C GLN A 270 -6.64 -2.82 23.03
N ALA A 271 -5.41 -2.53 23.47
CA ALA A 271 -4.93 -1.15 23.64
C ALA A 271 -4.42 -0.54 22.32
N ALA A 272 -3.99 -1.38 21.38
CA ALA A 272 -3.47 -0.97 20.08
C ALA A 272 -4.59 -0.72 19.05
N ALA A 273 -5.71 -1.45 19.07
CA ALA A 273 -6.84 -1.23 18.17
C ALA A 273 -7.51 0.12 18.41
N ASN A 274 -7.39 0.67 19.62
CA ASN A 274 -7.84 2.04 19.90
C ASN A 274 -6.87 3.11 19.35
N ARG A 275 -5.82 2.72 18.60
CA ARG A 275 -4.92 3.66 17.94
C ARG A 275 -5.17 3.66 16.43
N PRO A 276 -5.42 4.82 15.80
CA PRO A 276 -5.79 4.93 14.38
C PRO A 276 -4.80 4.29 13.41
N TYR A 277 -3.50 4.25 13.76
CA TYR A 277 -2.43 3.75 12.88
C TYR A 277 -2.21 2.25 12.94
N ASN A 278 -2.80 1.55 13.91
CA ASN A 278 -2.59 0.11 14.08
C ASN A 278 -3.46 -0.74 13.13
N TRP A 279 -4.16 -0.10 12.20
CA TRP A 279 -5.00 -0.75 11.19
C TRP A 279 -4.45 -0.60 9.77
N SER A 280 -3.13 -0.42 9.66
CA SER A 280 -2.43 -0.34 8.39
C SER A 280 -1.60 -1.60 8.17
N ILE A 281 -1.74 -2.20 6.99
CA ILE A 281 -0.88 -3.29 6.54
C ILE A 281 -0.13 -2.85 5.28
N SER A 282 1.13 -3.26 5.18
CA SER A 282 1.96 -2.99 4.02
C SER A 282 2.03 -4.25 3.15
N VAL A 283 1.63 -4.12 1.88
CA VAL A 283 1.75 -5.19 0.89
C VAL A 283 2.98 -4.93 0.03
N VAL A 284 4.07 -5.65 0.32
CA VAL A 284 5.36 -5.46 -0.35
C VAL A 284 5.60 -6.61 -1.33
N GLN A 285 5.52 -6.32 -2.63
CA GLN A 285 5.80 -7.29 -3.71
C GLN A 285 6.33 -6.57 -4.95
N SER A 286 6.98 -7.31 -5.85
CA SER A 286 7.42 -6.81 -7.16
C SER A 286 6.28 -6.21 -8.00
N SER A 287 6.62 -5.32 -8.92
CA SER A 287 5.65 -4.77 -9.88
C SER A 287 5.03 -5.89 -10.72
N GLY A 288 3.76 -5.75 -11.09
CA GLY A 288 3.05 -6.74 -11.91
C GLY A 288 2.60 -8.02 -11.19
N MET A 289 2.88 -8.20 -9.89
CA MET A 289 2.47 -9.39 -9.11
C MET A 289 1.01 -9.38 -8.64
N GLY A 290 0.16 -8.53 -9.22
CA GLY A 290 -1.28 -8.52 -8.93
C GLY A 290 -1.72 -7.82 -7.64
N LYS A 291 -0.87 -7.00 -7.00
CA LYS A 291 -1.25 -6.21 -5.80
C LYS A 291 -2.52 -5.40 -5.98
N SER A 292 -2.55 -4.55 -7.02
CA SER A 292 -3.71 -3.68 -7.28
C SER A 292 -4.94 -4.50 -7.64
N ARG A 293 -4.77 -5.62 -8.36
CA ARG A 293 -5.87 -6.54 -8.67
C ARG A 293 -6.43 -7.20 -7.40
N MET A 294 -5.57 -7.70 -6.51
CA MET A 294 -5.98 -8.26 -5.22
C MET A 294 -6.80 -7.26 -4.39
N VAL A 295 -6.39 -5.99 -4.35
CA VAL A 295 -7.14 -4.94 -3.63
C VAL A 295 -8.48 -4.65 -4.29
N GLU A 296 -8.54 -4.61 -5.62
CA GLU A 296 -9.80 -4.43 -6.36
C GLU A 296 -10.77 -5.58 -6.13
N GLU A 297 -10.29 -6.81 -6.13
CA GLU A 297 -11.11 -7.99 -5.80
C GLU A 297 -11.57 -8.00 -4.34
N ALA A 298 -10.73 -7.55 -3.40
CA ALA A 298 -11.15 -7.37 -2.02
C ALA A 298 -12.22 -6.28 -1.90
N ALA A 299 -12.13 -5.21 -2.70
CA ALA A 299 -13.12 -4.13 -2.73
C ALA A 299 -14.50 -4.58 -3.24
N ASN A 300 -14.58 -5.68 -3.99
CA ASN A 300 -15.84 -6.27 -4.41
C ASN A 300 -16.60 -6.98 -3.27
N THR A 301 -15.93 -7.34 -2.17
CA THR A 301 -16.53 -8.06 -1.04
C THR A 301 -16.58 -7.24 0.25
N VAL A 302 -15.64 -6.30 0.41
CA VAL A 302 -15.58 -5.39 1.56
C VAL A 302 -15.65 -3.95 1.08
N PHE A 303 -16.56 -3.16 1.68
CA PHE A 303 -16.76 -1.76 1.32
C PHE A 303 -15.43 -0.97 1.40
N THR A 304 -14.97 -0.43 0.27
CA THR A 304 -13.63 0.14 0.15
C THR A 304 -13.65 1.46 -0.60
N ILE A 305 -12.89 2.45 -0.10
CA ILE A 305 -12.65 3.73 -0.79
C ILE A 305 -11.25 3.69 -1.40
N PRO A 306 -11.08 3.32 -2.69
CA PRO A 306 -9.76 3.12 -3.28
C PRO A 306 -9.09 4.45 -3.63
N ILE A 307 -7.89 4.69 -3.10
CA ILE A 307 -7.09 5.89 -3.40
C ILE A 307 -5.74 5.46 -4.00
N ASN A 308 -5.46 5.89 -5.22
CA ASN A 308 -4.21 5.61 -5.93
C ASN A 308 -3.37 6.89 -6.10
N ILE A 309 -2.46 7.15 -5.18
CA ILE A 309 -1.56 8.32 -5.20
C ILE A 309 -0.28 8.12 -6.03
N ARG A 310 -0.24 7.13 -6.93
CA ARG A 310 0.94 6.86 -7.75
C ARG A 310 1.36 8.08 -8.58
N GLU A 311 2.67 8.21 -8.76
CA GLU A 311 3.24 9.24 -9.61
C GLU A 311 2.87 9.10 -11.09
N LYS A 312 2.88 10.23 -11.79
CA LYS A 312 2.70 10.22 -13.25
C LYS A 312 3.92 9.55 -13.86
N LEU A 313 3.69 8.45 -14.58
CA LEU A 313 4.75 7.76 -15.30
C LEU A 313 5.20 8.55 -16.54
N PRO A 314 6.43 8.32 -17.02
CA PRO A 314 6.88 8.84 -18.31
C PRO A 314 5.92 8.46 -19.45
N GLU A 315 5.93 9.26 -20.52
CA GLU A 315 5.14 8.97 -21.71
C GLU A 315 5.42 7.54 -22.24
N GLY A 316 4.37 6.86 -22.70
CA GLY A 316 4.44 5.47 -23.15
C GLY A 316 4.35 4.42 -22.04
N ARG A 317 4.41 4.79 -20.75
CA ARG A 317 4.15 3.85 -19.63
C ARG A 317 2.77 4.07 -19.04
N ILE A 318 2.00 3.00 -18.97
CA ILE A 318 0.62 3.00 -18.47
C ILE A 318 0.55 2.01 -17.31
N THR A 319 -0.24 2.36 -16.30
CA THR A 319 -0.56 1.45 -15.21
C THR A 319 -2.04 1.46 -14.92
N TYR A 320 -2.52 0.32 -14.44
CA TYR A 320 -3.90 0.12 -14.05
C TYR A 320 -3.97 -0.29 -12.56
N PRO A 321 -4.92 0.25 -11.78
CA PRO A 321 -5.80 1.35 -12.15
C PRO A 321 -5.03 2.67 -12.38
N PRO A 322 -5.58 3.64 -13.14
CA PRO A 322 -4.98 4.95 -13.30
C PRO A 322 -4.83 5.71 -11.96
N PRO A 323 -3.89 6.66 -11.84
CA PRO A 323 -3.68 7.41 -10.60
C PRO A 323 -4.75 8.49 -10.37
N ASP A 324 -5.12 8.71 -9.11
CA ASP A 324 -5.96 9.81 -8.63
C ASP A 324 -5.14 11.12 -8.57
N LYS A 325 -4.88 11.69 -9.73
CA LYS A 325 -3.98 12.86 -9.90
C LYS A 325 -4.31 14.01 -8.95
N ASN A 326 -5.60 14.34 -8.80
CA ASN A 326 -6.04 15.47 -7.99
C ASN A 326 -5.83 15.21 -6.49
N ILE A 327 -6.04 13.98 -6.01
CA ILE A 327 -5.70 13.60 -4.64
C ILE A 327 -4.20 13.71 -4.42
N ARG A 328 -3.39 13.17 -5.33
CA ARG A 328 -1.93 13.26 -5.23
C ARG A 328 -1.48 14.71 -5.15
N GLU A 329 -2.00 15.57 -6.01
CA GLU A 329 -1.69 17.01 -5.99
C GLU A 329 -2.12 17.68 -4.69
N PHE A 330 -3.26 17.29 -4.11
CA PHE A 330 -3.72 17.78 -2.81
C PHE A 330 -2.67 17.51 -1.72
N PHE A 331 -2.13 16.28 -1.66
CA PHE A 331 -1.08 15.93 -0.69
C PHE A 331 0.26 16.62 -1.00
N LEU A 332 0.68 16.67 -2.26
CA LEU A 332 1.94 17.31 -2.66
C LEU A 332 1.99 18.80 -2.33
N LYS A 333 0.88 19.53 -2.51
CA LYS A 333 0.79 20.97 -2.18
C LYS A 333 1.00 21.24 -0.68
N ARG A 334 0.85 20.22 0.17
CA ARG A 334 0.97 20.33 1.64
C ARG A 334 2.33 19.89 2.16
N GLN A 335 3.17 19.29 1.31
CA GLN A 335 4.48 18.77 1.72
C GLN A 335 5.42 19.85 2.29
N SER A 336 5.26 21.11 1.86
CA SER A 336 6.04 22.25 2.36
C SER A 336 5.46 22.90 3.62
N LEU A 337 4.27 22.50 4.07
CA LEU A 337 3.64 23.03 5.28
C LEU A 337 4.25 22.39 6.53
N SER A 338 4.08 23.05 7.68
CA SER A 338 4.48 22.47 8.96
C SER A 338 3.71 21.17 9.26
N ASP A 339 4.33 20.23 9.99
CA ASP A 339 3.70 18.95 10.38
C ASP A 339 2.30 19.14 11.00
N LYS A 340 2.13 20.15 11.85
CA LYS A 340 0.84 20.47 12.47
C LYS A 340 -0.23 20.84 11.43
N GLN A 341 0.16 21.64 10.44
CA GLN A 341 -0.75 22.04 9.36
C GLN A 341 -1.06 20.88 8.41
N GLN A 342 -0.05 20.05 8.10
CA GLN A 342 -0.26 18.83 7.30
C GLN A 342 -1.26 17.89 7.99
N GLN A 343 -1.09 17.64 9.30
CA GLN A 343 -2.00 16.82 10.08
C GLN A 343 -3.43 17.38 10.08
N ALA A 344 -3.59 18.68 10.34
CA ALA A 344 -4.90 19.32 10.33
C ALA A 344 -5.59 19.19 8.96
N ASP A 345 -4.87 19.48 7.89
CA ASP A 345 -5.39 19.39 6.52
C ASP A 345 -5.73 17.95 6.11
N TYR A 346 -4.94 16.95 6.54
CA TYR A 346 -5.22 15.54 6.25
C TYR A 346 -6.42 15.03 7.05
N MET A 347 -6.55 15.42 8.32
CA MET A 347 -7.73 15.11 9.13
C MET A 347 -8.99 15.70 8.52
N LEU A 348 -8.92 16.95 8.06
CA LEU A 348 -10.03 17.62 7.37
C LEU A 348 -10.40 16.90 6.07
N PHE A 349 -9.40 16.51 5.26
CA PHE A 349 -9.63 15.72 4.04
C PHE A 349 -10.36 14.41 4.35
N PHE A 350 -9.88 13.63 5.33
CA PHE A 350 -10.50 12.34 5.67
C PHE A 350 -11.90 12.52 6.25
N LYS A 351 -12.13 13.55 7.07
CA LYS A 351 -13.48 13.86 7.56
C LYS A 351 -14.44 14.10 6.39
N LEU A 352 -14.08 15.00 5.48
CA LEU A 352 -14.91 15.32 4.32
C LEU A 352 -15.09 14.14 3.37
N LEU A 353 -14.06 13.29 3.24
CA LEU A 353 -14.13 12.04 2.48
C LEU A 353 -15.20 11.10 3.05
N PHE A 354 -15.23 10.91 4.37
CA PHE A 354 -16.20 10.03 5.02
C PHE A 354 -17.60 10.62 5.04
N ASP A 355 -17.74 11.93 5.30
CA ASP A 355 -19.04 12.61 5.27
C ASP A 355 -19.68 12.47 3.87
N LYS A 356 -18.93 12.76 2.79
CA LYS A 356 -19.42 12.58 1.42
C LYS A 356 -19.66 11.12 1.04
N THR A 357 -18.83 10.20 1.53
CA THR A 357 -19.06 8.76 1.31
C THR A 357 -20.42 8.37 1.89
N HIS A 358 -20.70 8.80 3.12
CA HIS A 358 -21.97 8.52 3.78
C HIS A 358 -23.15 9.13 3.02
N GLU A 359 -23.06 10.39 2.59
CA GLU A 359 -24.07 11.03 1.73
C GLU A 359 -24.37 10.21 0.47
N VAL A 360 -23.34 9.82 -0.28
CA VAL A 360 -23.52 9.02 -1.50
C VAL A 360 -24.12 7.64 -1.20
N VAL A 361 -23.70 7.00 -0.10
CA VAL A 361 -24.26 5.70 0.32
C VAL A 361 -25.76 5.82 0.62
N GLN A 362 -26.16 6.85 1.38
CA GLN A 362 -27.56 7.11 1.71
C GLN A 362 -28.39 7.48 0.48
N ASP A 363 -27.85 8.26 -0.45
CA ASP A 363 -28.62 8.73 -1.61
C ASP A 363 -28.76 7.66 -2.70
N CYS A 364 -27.72 6.83 -2.91
CA CYS A 364 -27.62 5.96 -4.07
C CYS A 364 -27.80 4.47 -3.78
N PHE A 365 -27.68 4.02 -2.51
CA PHE A 365 -27.61 2.60 -2.18
C PHE A 365 -28.54 2.21 -1.01
N LEU A 366 -29.72 2.85 -0.95
CA LEU A 366 -30.74 2.58 0.06
C LEU A 366 -31.10 1.08 0.12
N GLY A 367 -31.05 0.51 1.31
CA GLY A 367 -31.44 -0.88 1.58
C GLY A 367 -30.41 -1.94 1.15
N ILE A 368 -29.25 -1.53 0.62
CA ILE A 368 -28.17 -2.46 0.26
C ILE A 368 -27.13 -2.48 1.40
N THR A 369 -26.70 -3.67 1.81
CA THR A 369 -25.74 -3.85 2.92
C THR A 369 -24.66 -4.88 2.58
N GLY A 370 -23.63 -4.99 3.43
CA GLY A 370 -22.62 -6.05 3.33
C GLY A 370 -21.83 -6.06 2.01
N SER A 371 -21.62 -7.26 1.48
CA SER A 371 -20.92 -7.50 0.21
C SER A 371 -21.65 -6.91 -1.00
N ASP A 372 -22.99 -6.94 -1.02
CA ASP A 372 -23.78 -6.33 -2.09
C ASP A 372 -23.54 -4.82 -2.17
N LEU A 373 -23.44 -4.16 -1.00
CA LEU A 373 -23.11 -2.72 -0.95
C LEU A 373 -21.68 -2.48 -1.42
N ALA A 374 -20.73 -3.32 -1.01
CA ALA A 374 -19.34 -3.23 -1.46
C ALA A 374 -19.23 -3.33 -2.99
N LEU A 375 -19.88 -4.34 -3.57
CA LEU A 375 -19.91 -4.56 -5.01
C LEU A 375 -20.61 -3.41 -5.76
N ALA A 376 -21.75 -2.95 -5.27
CA ALA A 376 -22.49 -1.84 -5.87
C ALA A 376 -21.67 -0.53 -5.83
N TRP A 377 -20.99 -0.28 -4.71
CA TRP A 377 -20.09 0.85 -4.53
C TRP A 377 -18.87 0.79 -5.47
N ALA A 378 -18.21 -0.37 -5.57
CA ALA A 378 -17.07 -0.57 -6.48
C ALA A 378 -17.48 -0.33 -7.94
N LYS A 379 -18.63 -0.86 -8.37
CA LYS A 379 -19.20 -0.62 -9.71
C LYS A 379 -19.52 0.86 -9.95
N TYR A 380 -20.03 1.57 -8.94
CA TYR A 380 -20.29 3.00 -9.03
C TYR A 380 -19.00 3.79 -9.23
N PHE A 381 -17.96 3.51 -8.44
CA PHE A 381 -16.65 4.17 -8.55
C PHE A 381 -16.00 3.95 -9.92
N ASN A 382 -15.99 2.70 -10.38
CA ASN A 382 -15.36 2.30 -11.64
C ASN A 382 -16.15 2.72 -12.90
N LYS A 383 -17.33 3.37 -12.75
CA LYS A 383 -18.15 3.78 -13.89
C LYS A 383 -17.40 4.77 -14.78
N GLY A 384 -17.18 4.37 -16.05
CA GLY A 384 -16.45 5.17 -17.04
C GLY A 384 -14.92 5.05 -16.95
N GLN A 385 -14.40 4.16 -16.09
CA GLN A 385 -12.97 3.92 -15.96
C GLN A 385 -12.41 3.29 -17.23
N ASN A 386 -11.21 3.75 -17.61
CA ASN A 386 -10.44 3.15 -18.70
C ASN A 386 -8.96 3.08 -18.29
N ILE A 387 -8.11 2.69 -19.24
CA ILE A 387 -6.66 2.55 -19.02
C ILE A 387 -5.93 3.87 -18.74
N VAL A 388 -6.50 5.00 -19.14
CA VAL A 388 -5.89 6.33 -19.04
C VAL A 388 -6.46 7.12 -17.87
N GLU A 389 -7.76 6.97 -17.62
CA GLU A 389 -8.50 7.78 -16.66
C GLU A 389 -9.28 6.92 -15.65
N VAL A 390 -9.27 7.38 -14.41
CA VAL A 390 -10.12 6.85 -13.33
C VAL A 390 -11.60 6.98 -13.69
N GLY A 391 -12.47 6.21 -13.03
CA GLY A 391 -13.91 6.30 -13.24
C GLY A 391 -14.43 7.73 -13.08
N THR A 392 -15.41 8.12 -13.90
CA THR A 392 -15.98 9.47 -13.88
C THR A 392 -16.60 9.80 -12.52
N LYS A 393 -17.23 8.80 -11.88
CA LYS A 393 -17.82 8.95 -10.54
C LYS A 393 -16.76 9.10 -9.47
N GLN A 394 -15.70 8.28 -9.50
CA GLN A 394 -14.54 8.41 -8.62
C GLN A 394 -13.90 9.80 -8.74
N LYS A 395 -13.65 10.28 -9.98
CA LYS A 395 -13.09 11.61 -10.23
C LYS A 395 -13.93 12.72 -9.63
N LEU A 396 -15.23 12.76 -9.95
CA LEU A 396 -16.15 13.79 -9.45
C LEU A 396 -16.26 13.76 -7.92
N PHE A 397 -16.29 12.56 -7.34
CA PHE A 397 -16.33 12.38 -5.90
C PHE A 397 -15.10 12.99 -5.23
N TYR A 398 -13.90 12.66 -5.69
CA TYR A 398 -12.66 13.20 -5.11
C TYR A 398 -12.46 14.67 -5.37
N ASP A 399 -12.83 15.17 -6.54
CA ASP A 399 -12.78 16.60 -6.86
C ASP A 399 -13.66 17.41 -5.90
N SER A 400 -14.83 16.88 -5.53
CA SER A 400 -15.70 17.51 -4.54
C SER A 400 -15.07 17.51 -3.14
N VAL A 401 -14.49 16.39 -2.68
CA VAL A 401 -13.79 16.33 -1.38
C VAL A 401 -12.66 17.36 -1.32
N ILE A 402 -11.84 17.42 -2.37
CA ILE A 402 -10.67 18.32 -2.46
C ILE A 402 -11.10 19.79 -2.48
N LYS A 403 -12.16 20.11 -3.23
CA LYS A 403 -12.70 21.47 -3.30
C LYS A 403 -13.12 21.96 -1.91
N ASP A 404 -13.86 21.13 -1.17
CA ASP A 404 -14.37 21.49 0.15
C ASP A 404 -13.23 21.56 1.18
N ALA A 405 -12.26 20.64 1.10
CA ALA A 405 -11.08 20.65 1.96
C ALA A 405 -10.24 21.92 1.76
N ASN A 406 -9.99 22.33 0.50
CA ASN A 406 -9.26 23.56 0.22
C ASN A 406 -10.00 24.81 0.68
N LEU A 407 -11.34 24.83 0.54
CA LEU A 407 -12.17 25.93 1.03
C LEU A 407 -12.01 26.09 2.54
N VAL A 408 -12.18 25.01 3.32
CA VAL A 408 -12.10 25.05 4.79
C VAL A 408 -10.67 25.34 5.29
N SER A 409 -9.64 24.79 4.64
CA SER A 409 -8.25 25.12 4.97
C SER A 409 -7.94 26.61 4.77
N SER A 410 -8.44 27.23 3.69
CA SER A 410 -8.18 28.66 3.40
C SER A 410 -8.78 29.61 4.42
N VAL A 411 -10.00 29.31 4.91
CA VAL A 411 -10.69 30.10 5.95
C VAL A 411 -9.92 30.06 7.27
N SER A 412 -9.42 28.88 7.64
CA SER A 412 -8.67 28.67 8.88
C SER A 412 -7.38 29.50 8.94
N VAL A 413 -6.68 29.64 7.80
CA VAL A 413 -5.48 30.50 7.68
C VAL A 413 -5.85 31.99 7.73
N GLY A 414 -6.97 32.38 7.13
CA GLY A 414 -7.47 33.76 7.17
C GLY A 414 -7.77 34.23 8.59
N ILE A 415 -8.48 33.41 9.38
CA ILE A 415 -8.82 33.75 10.77
C ILE A 415 -7.56 33.82 11.65
N SER A 416 -6.61 32.90 11.43
CA SER A 416 -5.33 32.87 12.16
C SER A 416 -4.47 34.11 11.90
N SER A 417 -4.55 34.70 10.70
CA SER A 417 -3.77 35.89 10.34
C SER A 417 -4.42 37.18 10.84
N ILE A 418 -5.76 37.25 10.85
CA ILE A 418 -6.51 38.39 11.43
C ILE A 418 -6.28 38.49 12.95
N GLY A 419 -6.30 37.36 13.67
CA GLY A 419 -6.08 37.34 15.13
C GLY A 419 -4.67 37.72 15.57
N ARG A 420 -3.63 37.49 14.73
CA ARG A 420 -2.25 37.88 15.05
C ARG A 420 -1.96 39.36 14.79
N ASN A 421 -2.58 39.97 13.78
CA ASN A 421 -2.36 41.38 13.46
C ASN A 421 -3.12 42.34 14.39
N SER A 422 -4.32 41.98 14.87
CA SER A 422 -5.06 42.83 15.83
C SER A 422 -4.40 42.86 17.21
N ARG A 423 -4.02 41.71 17.79
CA ARG A 423 -3.37 41.68 19.12
C ARG A 423 -2.00 42.39 19.16
N TYR A 424 -1.25 42.40 18.06
CA TYR A 424 0.03 43.11 18.02
C TYR A 424 -0.13 44.63 17.95
N GLN A 425 -1.23 45.14 17.38
CA GLN A 425 -1.52 46.58 17.38
C GLN A 425 -2.10 47.05 18.72
N ASP A 426 -2.94 46.24 19.37
CA ASP A 426 -3.51 46.57 20.67
C ASP A 426 -2.45 46.55 21.80
N LEU A 427 -1.54 45.58 21.80
CA LEU A 427 -0.43 45.52 22.77
C LEU A 427 0.63 46.62 22.55
N HIS A 428 0.75 47.19 21.34
CA HIS A 428 1.63 48.33 21.07
C HIS A 428 0.95 49.67 21.42
N ALA A 429 -0.36 49.78 21.30
CA ALA A 429 -1.12 50.96 21.74
C ALA A 429 -1.14 51.09 23.27
N GLU A 430 -1.28 49.99 24.00
CA GLU A 430 -1.30 49.99 25.49
C GLU A 430 0.07 50.29 26.11
N LYS A 431 1.18 50.03 25.38
CA LYS A 431 2.53 50.38 25.83
C LYS A 431 2.93 51.84 25.60
N LEU A 432 2.21 52.57 24.75
CA LEU A 432 2.47 53.99 24.47
C LEU A 432 1.61 54.95 25.31
N SER A 433 0.59 54.46 26.02
CA SER A 433 -0.24 55.28 26.91
C SER A 433 0.22 55.33 28.37
N ASN A 434 1.24 54.56 28.77
CA ASN A 434 1.67 54.44 30.18
C ASN A 434 3.02 55.10 30.52
N THR A 435 3.56 55.98 29.67
CA THR A 435 4.76 56.78 29.98
C THR A 435 4.48 58.27 29.93
N SER A 436 3.62 58.76 30.82
CA SER A 436 3.62 60.16 31.23
C SER A 436 3.07 60.29 32.65
N GLY A 437 3.93 60.47 33.65
CA GLY A 437 3.45 60.73 35.00
C GLY A 437 4.49 60.65 36.12
N ALA A 438 5.15 61.78 36.34
CA ALA A 438 5.58 62.29 37.65
C ALA A 438 6.67 61.55 38.46
N ASN A 439 7.81 62.24 38.58
CA ASN A 439 8.70 62.23 39.75
C ASN A 439 7.92 62.60 41.02
N PRO A 440 8.25 62.01 42.19
CA PRO A 440 8.57 62.86 43.33
C PRO A 440 9.74 62.40 44.19
N THR A 441 10.45 63.42 44.63
CA THR A 441 11.52 63.54 45.62
C THR A 441 11.05 63.16 47.04
N TRP A 442 11.82 62.35 47.79
CA TRP A 442 11.88 62.33 49.27
C TRP A 442 13.28 61.82 49.70
N LEU A 443 14.20 62.65 50.21
CA LEU A 443 14.41 63.11 51.60
C LEU A 443 14.55 61.98 52.63
N PHE A 444 15.79 61.59 52.93
CA PHE A 444 16.16 60.85 54.14
C PHE A 444 16.81 61.80 55.16
N LYS A 445 16.21 61.90 56.35
CA LYS A 445 16.83 62.45 57.56
C LYS A 445 17.27 61.29 58.46
N SER A 446 18.40 61.51 59.11
CA SER A 446 19.08 60.63 60.06
C SER A 446 18.28 60.35 61.35
N ARG A 447 18.38 59.11 61.83
CA ARG A 447 18.93 58.76 63.15
C ARG A 447 19.39 57.31 63.17
#